data_AF-A0ABD2N1B0-F1
#
_entry.id   AF-A0ABD2N1B0-F1
#
_cell.length_a   1.000
_cell.length_b   1.000
_cell.length_c   1.000
_cell.angle_alpha   90.00
_cell.angle_beta   90.00
_cell.angle_gamma   90.00
#
_symmetry.space_group_name_H-M   'P 1'
#
loop_
_entity.id
_entity.type
_entity.pdbx_description
1 polymer ?
#
loop_
_entity_poly.entity_id
_entity_poly.type
_entity_poly.pdbx_seq_one_letter_code
_entity_poly.pdbx_strand_id
1 'polypeptide(L)'
;MANQFFHQIQRQRKIWWRKISASPGRYNLSDIKNGNDLDNSEFSVNIQAKYEWGNQTLESINLSCKNYPNMSNSDLLIKDGKKQVAAVYIKSETKLSNLFLNSLCDAYEEPNYQDGKRPLLRFHRKIAPYKICFAVSSSSKFNDSLRVLIPSEFVYT
;
A
#
# COMPACT_ATOMS: atom_id res chain seq x y z
N MET A 1 -15.41 14.51 -17.33
CA MET A 1 -15.72 14.00 -15.98
C MET A 1 -14.80 12.86 -15.57
N ALA A 2 -14.54 11.85 -16.43
CA ALA A 2 -13.64 10.73 -16.13
C ALA A 2 -12.21 11.16 -15.71
N ASN A 3 -11.59 12.14 -16.39
CA ASN A 3 -10.27 12.64 -16.02
C ASN A 3 -10.22 13.26 -14.61
N GLN A 4 -11.30 13.92 -14.18
CA GLN A 4 -11.38 14.46 -12.82
C GLN A 4 -11.38 13.33 -11.78
N PHE A 5 -12.19 12.29 -11.99
CA PHE A 5 -12.19 11.11 -11.13
C PHE A 5 -10.84 10.39 -11.15
N PHE A 6 -10.19 10.30 -12.31
CA PHE A 6 -8.84 9.72 -12.43
C PHE A 6 -7.82 10.47 -11.57
N HIS A 7 -7.75 11.80 -11.65
CA HIS A 7 -6.89 12.60 -10.79
C HIS A 7 -7.25 12.51 -9.30
N GLN A 8 -8.54 12.42 -8.97
CA GLN A 8 -8.99 12.22 -7.59
C GLN A 8 -8.50 10.89 -7.02
N ILE A 9 -8.66 9.79 -7.76
CA ILE A 9 -8.20 8.46 -7.36
C ILE A 9 -6.68 8.46 -7.18
N GLN A 10 -5.92 9.02 -8.11
CA GLN A 10 -4.46 9.17 -7.97
C GLN A 10 -4.06 9.84 -6.66
N ARG A 11 -4.69 10.98 -6.35
CA ARG A 11 -4.44 11.73 -5.11
C ARG A 11 -4.81 10.92 -3.88
N GLN A 12 -5.98 10.28 -3.87
CA GLN A 12 -6.45 9.48 -2.74
C GLN A 12 -5.53 8.28 -2.48
N ARG A 13 -5.14 7.56 -3.52
CA ARG A 13 -4.24 6.40 -3.42
C ARG A 13 -2.84 6.83 -2.95
N LYS A 14 -2.29 7.93 -3.48
CA LYS A 14 -1.03 8.50 -2.96
C LYS A 14 -1.13 8.86 -1.47
N ILE A 15 -2.22 9.52 -1.05
CA ILE A 15 -2.45 9.84 0.36
C ILE A 15 -2.54 8.57 1.21
N TRP A 16 -3.19 7.52 0.72
CA TRP A 16 -3.29 6.25 1.43
C TRP A 16 -1.92 5.62 1.69
N TRP A 17 -1.05 5.55 0.67
CA TRP A 17 0.33 5.08 0.83
C TRP A 17 1.14 5.91 1.83
N ARG A 18 0.99 7.24 1.77
CA ARG A 18 1.65 8.17 2.71
C ARG A 18 1.16 7.99 4.16
N LYS A 19 -0.11 7.62 4.37
CA LYS A 19 -0.69 7.47 5.72
C LYS A 19 -0.16 6.26 6.48
N ILE A 20 0.19 5.18 5.80
CA ILE A 20 0.66 3.93 6.42
C ILE A 20 2.18 3.82 6.49
N SER A 21 2.88 4.83 5.99
CA SER A 21 4.33 4.84 5.85
C SER A 21 5.02 5.51 7.03
N ALA A 22 6.20 5.02 7.40
CA ALA A 22 7.12 5.70 8.30
C ALA A 22 7.83 6.89 7.64
N SER A 23 8.00 6.87 6.31
CA SER A 23 8.63 7.92 5.50
C SER A 23 7.72 8.42 4.35
N PRO A 24 6.67 9.21 4.64
CA PRO A 24 5.68 9.63 3.63
C PRO A 24 6.23 10.42 2.45
N GLY A 25 7.42 11.03 2.58
CA GLY A 25 8.07 11.77 1.49
C GLY A 25 8.56 10.89 0.34
N ARG A 26 8.66 9.57 0.56
CA ARG A 26 9.16 8.59 -0.39
C ARG A 26 8.28 8.40 -1.63
N TYR A 27 6.98 8.65 -1.50
CA TYR A 27 5.97 8.27 -2.49
C TYR A 27 5.72 9.37 -3.51
N ASN A 28 5.85 9.04 -4.78
CA ASN A 28 5.56 9.92 -5.91
C ASN A 28 4.58 9.26 -6.90
N LEU A 29 4.06 10.08 -7.81
CA LEU A 29 3.33 9.61 -8.99
C LEU A 29 4.32 9.73 -10.16
N SER A 30 4.32 8.74 -11.05
CA SER A 30 5.00 8.85 -12.33
C SER A 30 4.30 9.85 -13.23
N ASP A 31 4.93 10.21 -14.34
CA ASP A 31 4.24 10.90 -15.42
C ASP A 31 3.12 10.03 -15.98
N ILE A 32 2.06 10.68 -16.47
CA ILE A 32 0.94 10.02 -17.13
C ILE A 32 1.42 9.53 -18.48
N LYS A 33 1.28 8.23 -18.71
CA LYS A 33 1.58 7.61 -20.01
C LYS A 33 0.27 7.42 -20.76
N ASN A 34 0.26 7.83 -22.03
CA ASN A 34 -0.83 7.54 -22.95
C ASN A 34 -0.54 6.20 -23.64
N GLY A 35 -1.56 5.36 -23.81
CA GLY A 35 -1.42 4.12 -24.57
C GLY A 35 -1.02 4.39 -26.03
N ASN A 36 -0.20 3.50 -26.61
CA ASN A 36 0.29 3.60 -27.99
C ASN A 36 -0.79 3.37 -29.07
N ASP A 37 -2.05 3.19 -28.68
CA ASP A 37 -3.13 3.03 -29.63
C ASP A 37 -3.55 4.39 -30.19
N LEU A 38 -3.76 4.43 -31.51
CA LEU A 38 -4.11 5.59 -32.35
C LEU A 38 -5.27 6.47 -31.83
N ASP A 39 -6.00 6.02 -30.80
CA ASP A 39 -7.17 6.70 -30.21
C ASP A 39 -6.92 7.39 -28.86
N ASN A 40 -5.69 7.42 -28.31
CA ASN A 40 -5.37 8.19 -27.08
C ASN A 40 -6.28 7.87 -25.87
N SER A 41 -6.91 6.68 -25.85
CA SER A 41 -8.06 6.37 -24.98
C SER A 41 -7.69 5.67 -23.67
N GLU A 42 -6.39 5.46 -23.42
CA GLU A 42 -5.89 4.86 -22.19
C GLU A 42 -4.84 5.75 -21.53
N PHE A 43 -5.07 6.10 -20.27
CA PHE A 43 -4.13 6.85 -19.45
C PHE A 43 -3.66 5.97 -18.30
N SER A 44 -2.35 5.88 -18.09
CA SER A 44 -1.77 5.09 -17.01
C SER A 44 -0.82 5.92 -16.17
N VAL A 45 -0.84 5.69 -14.86
CA VAL A 45 0.08 6.33 -13.92
C VAL A 45 0.44 5.34 -12.82
N ASN A 46 1.68 5.40 -12.36
CA ASN A 46 2.20 4.53 -11.32
C ASN A 46 2.42 5.32 -10.04
N ILE A 47 2.08 4.73 -8.90
CA ILE A 47 2.58 5.17 -7.60
C ILE A 47 3.90 4.44 -7.36
N GLN A 48 4.96 5.21 -7.11
CA GLN A 48 6.30 4.66 -6.89
C GLN A 48 6.84 5.09 -5.53
N ALA A 49 7.72 4.26 -4.97
CA ALA A 49 8.52 4.58 -3.79
C ALA A 49 9.98 4.74 -4.18
N LYS A 50 10.59 5.86 -3.75
CA LYS A 50 12.01 6.17 -3.97
C LYS A 50 12.89 5.46 -2.95
N TYR A 51 13.68 4.48 -3.38
CA TYR A 51 14.72 3.86 -2.56
C TYR A 51 16.11 4.31 -3.00
N GLU A 52 17.14 3.98 -2.21
CA GLU A 52 18.53 4.29 -2.55
C GLU A 52 18.96 3.57 -3.85
N TRP A 53 18.42 2.38 -4.09
CA TRP A 53 18.62 1.62 -5.32
C TRP A 53 17.67 2.01 -6.47
N GLY A 54 16.85 3.05 -6.29
CA GLY A 54 15.97 3.59 -7.33
C GLY A 54 14.47 3.49 -7.01
N ASN A 55 13.65 3.88 -8.00
CA ASN A 55 12.20 3.93 -7.86
C ASN A 55 11.57 2.55 -8.06
N GLN A 56 10.75 2.12 -7.10
CA GLN A 56 10.00 0.88 -7.16
C GLN A 56 8.52 1.16 -7.39
N THR A 57 7.92 0.49 -8.38
CA THR A 57 6.49 0.66 -8.70
C THR A 57 5.63 -0.19 -7.76
N LEU A 58 4.72 0.46 -7.03
CA LEU A 58 3.89 -0.17 -6.01
C LEU A 58 2.47 -0.46 -6.51
N GLU A 59 1.90 0.49 -7.23
CA GLU A 59 0.52 0.45 -7.70
C GLU A 59 0.42 1.10 -9.07
N SER A 60 -0.35 0.48 -9.97
CA SER A 60 -0.67 1.03 -11.28
C SER A 60 -2.14 1.43 -11.33
N ILE A 61 -2.39 2.66 -11.76
CA ILE A 61 -3.73 3.24 -11.89
C ILE A 61 -3.95 3.54 -13.36
N ASN A 62 -4.91 2.86 -13.97
CA ASN A 62 -5.21 2.94 -15.39
C ASN A 62 -6.64 3.43 -15.58
N LEU A 63 -6.83 4.41 -16.45
CA LEU A 63 -8.12 4.83 -16.98
C LEU A 63 -8.25 4.21 -18.37
N SER A 64 -9.25 3.37 -18.59
CA SER A 64 -9.53 2.80 -19.92
C SER A 64 -10.97 3.09 -20.31
N CYS A 65 -11.12 3.54 -21.55
CA CYS A 65 -12.40 3.74 -22.23
C CYS A 65 -12.78 2.53 -23.11
N LYS A 66 -11.98 1.46 -23.12
CA LYS A 66 -12.21 0.24 -23.93
C LYS A 66 -13.04 -0.79 -23.15
N ASN A 67 -13.44 -1.86 -23.82
CA ASN A 67 -14.23 -2.95 -23.22
C ASN A 67 -13.57 -3.48 -21.95
N TYR A 68 -14.33 -3.51 -20.86
CA TYR A 68 -13.94 -4.27 -19.68
C TYR A 68 -13.82 -5.75 -20.06
N PRO A 69 -12.81 -6.49 -19.58
CA PRO A 69 -12.65 -7.90 -19.93
C PRO A 69 -13.94 -8.67 -19.67
N ASN A 70 -14.39 -9.42 -20.68
CA ASN A 70 -15.62 -10.23 -20.65
C ASN A 70 -16.94 -9.44 -20.58
N MET A 71 -16.96 -8.15 -20.94
CA MET A 71 -18.20 -7.39 -21.16
C MET A 71 -18.31 -6.87 -22.58
N SER A 72 -19.53 -6.85 -23.12
CA SER A 72 -19.81 -6.27 -24.42
C SER A 72 -19.99 -4.75 -24.32
N ASN A 73 -19.78 -4.03 -25.42
CA ASN A 73 -19.99 -2.58 -25.48
C ASN A 73 -21.42 -2.18 -25.08
N SER A 74 -22.43 -3.01 -25.37
CA SER A 74 -23.82 -2.77 -24.97
C SER A 74 -24.03 -2.85 -23.46
N ASP A 75 -23.28 -3.70 -22.76
CA ASP A 75 -23.36 -3.83 -21.29
C ASP A 75 -22.78 -2.60 -20.57
N LEU A 76 -21.91 -1.86 -21.26
CA LEU A 76 -21.23 -0.68 -20.75
C LEU A 76 -21.99 0.62 -21.05
N LEU A 77 -23.15 0.57 -21.71
CA LEU A 77 -23.96 1.75 -21.97
C LEU A 77 -24.79 2.12 -20.74
N ILE A 78 -24.44 3.26 -20.13
CA ILE A 78 -25.14 3.81 -18.97
C ILE A 78 -26.01 4.97 -19.42
N LYS A 79 -27.23 5.05 -18.89
CA LYS A 79 -28.12 6.18 -19.14
C LYS A 79 -27.67 7.39 -18.30
N ASP A 80 -27.17 8.42 -18.96
CA ASP A 80 -26.86 9.72 -18.36
C ASP A 80 -27.94 10.73 -18.78
N GLY A 81 -28.94 10.88 -17.92
CA GLY A 81 -30.14 11.67 -18.19
C GLY A 81 -30.93 11.15 -19.40
N LYS A 82 -30.90 11.88 -20.51
CA LYS A 82 -31.60 11.52 -21.77
C LYS A 82 -30.70 10.77 -22.76
N LYS A 83 -29.38 10.72 -22.54
CA LYS A 83 -28.41 10.11 -23.45
C LYS A 83 -27.90 8.79 -22.88
N GLN A 84 -27.47 7.88 -23.76
CA GLN A 84 -26.64 6.74 -23.36
C GLN A 84 -25.17 7.12 -23.56
N VAL A 85 -24.35 6.81 -22.56
CA VAL A 85 -22.92 7.11 -22.53
C VAL A 85 -22.18 5.81 -22.20
N ALA A 86 -21.10 5.55 -22.92
CA ALA A 86 -20.23 4.41 -22.63
C ALA A 86 -19.51 4.63 -21.28
N ALA A 87 -19.57 3.62 -20.43
CA ALA A 87 -18.89 3.62 -19.14
C ALA A 87 -17.37 3.66 -19.34
N VAL A 88 -16.71 4.49 -18.55
CA VAL A 88 -15.25 4.52 -18.43
C VAL A 88 -14.90 3.98 -17.06
N TYR A 89 -13.89 3.11 -16.97
CA TYR A 89 -13.47 2.54 -15.69
C TYR A 89 -12.03 2.92 -15.34
N ILE A 90 -11.80 2.99 -14.03
CA ILE A 90 -10.47 3.19 -13.45
C ILE A 90 -10.09 1.89 -12.75
N LYS A 91 -8.97 1.30 -13.15
CA LYS A 91 -8.40 0.11 -12.52
C LYS A 91 -7.18 0.52 -11.69
N SER A 92 -7.22 0.26 -10.39
CA SER A 92 -6.09 0.40 -9.47
C SER A 92 -5.63 -0.99 -9.06
N GLU A 93 -4.37 -1.32 -9.33
CA GLU A 93 -3.80 -2.66 -9.09
C GLU A 93 -2.48 -2.57 -8.35
N THR A 94 -2.34 -3.37 -7.29
CA THR A 94 -1.11 -3.51 -6.52
C THR A 94 -0.84 -4.99 -6.26
N LYS A 95 0.45 -5.38 -6.28
CA LYS A 95 0.87 -6.74 -5.95
C LYS A 95 1.08 -6.86 -4.45
N LEU A 96 0.55 -7.91 -3.84
CA LEU A 96 0.71 -8.17 -2.41
C LEU A 96 2.19 -8.25 -1.99
N SER A 97 3.02 -8.89 -2.82
CA SER A 97 4.47 -8.96 -2.59
C SER A 97 5.12 -7.58 -2.54
N ASN A 98 4.76 -6.67 -3.45
CA ASN A 98 5.27 -5.31 -3.47
C ASN A 98 4.81 -4.54 -2.24
N LEU A 99 3.55 -4.69 -1.82
CA LEU A 99 3.04 -4.08 -0.60
C LEU A 99 3.80 -4.56 0.63
N PHE A 100 4.03 -5.88 0.75
CA PHE A 100 4.75 -6.48 1.87
C PHE A 100 6.21 -6.01 1.93
N LEU A 101 6.96 -6.12 0.83
CA LEU A 101 8.35 -5.68 0.75
C LEU A 101 8.49 -4.18 0.98
N ASN A 102 7.61 -3.37 0.37
CA ASN A 102 7.59 -1.93 0.60
C ASN A 102 7.37 -1.61 2.09
N SER A 103 6.46 -2.31 2.76
CA SER A 103 6.18 -2.10 4.19
C SER A 103 7.39 -2.43 5.07
N LEU A 104 8.14 -3.49 4.73
CA LEU A 104 9.38 -3.85 5.44
C LEU A 104 10.47 -2.81 5.21
N CYS A 105 10.77 -2.49 3.96
CA CYS A 105 11.83 -1.55 3.61
C CYS A 105 11.53 -0.12 4.08
N ASP A 106 10.26 0.26 4.14
CA ASP A 106 9.85 1.57 4.67
C ASP A 106 9.92 1.65 6.19
N ALA A 107 9.70 0.53 6.89
CA ALA A 107 9.79 0.46 8.35
C ALA A 107 11.23 0.33 8.86
N TYR A 108 12.17 -0.16 8.03
CA TYR A 108 13.54 -0.42 8.45
C TYR A 108 14.34 0.86 8.71
N GLU A 109 14.91 0.95 9.91
CA GLU A 109 15.80 2.04 10.32
C GLU A 109 16.95 1.49 11.17
N GLU A 110 18.11 2.15 11.11
CA GLU A 110 19.26 1.88 11.97
C GLU A 110 19.66 3.14 12.77
N PRO A 111 18.82 3.59 13.70
CA PRO A 111 19.16 4.74 14.54
C PRO A 111 20.38 4.44 15.43
N ASN A 112 21.10 5.51 15.79
CA ASN A 112 22.14 5.46 16.79
C ASN A 112 21.51 5.19 18.16
N TYR A 113 22.02 4.19 18.88
CA TYR A 113 21.56 3.82 20.22
C TYR A 113 22.77 3.39 21.07
N GLN A 114 23.05 4.15 22.13
CA GLN A 114 24.15 3.92 23.08
C GLN A 114 25.49 3.64 22.40
N ASP A 115 25.83 2.36 22.20
CA ASP A 115 27.12 1.88 21.71
C ASP A 115 27.17 1.54 20.21
N GLY A 116 26.14 1.89 19.43
CA GLY A 116 26.18 1.66 17.99
C GLY A 116 24.86 1.89 17.25
N LYS A 117 24.80 1.39 16.01
CA LYS A 117 23.55 1.35 15.25
C LYS A 117 22.71 0.16 15.67
N ARG A 118 21.42 0.38 15.92
CA ARG A 118 20.49 -0.69 16.28
C ARG A 118 19.43 -0.84 15.19
N PRO A 119 19.31 -2.00 14.51
CA PRO A 119 18.26 -2.22 13.54
C PRO A 119 16.88 -2.24 14.22
N LEU A 120 15.92 -1.56 13.62
CA LEU A 120 14.55 -1.41 14.10
C LEU A 120 13.57 -1.43 12.92
N LEU A 121 12.41 -2.07 13.11
CA LEU A 121 11.28 -2.01 12.19
C LEU A 121 10.16 -1.13 12.77
N ARG A 122 10.07 0.12 12.32
CA ARG A 122 9.08 1.10 12.75
C ARG A 122 7.81 1.03 11.90
N PHE A 123 7.09 -0.08 12.01
CA PHE A 123 5.80 -0.22 11.32
C PHE A 123 4.76 0.79 11.81
N HIS A 124 3.91 1.26 10.91
CA HIS A 124 2.72 1.99 11.32
C HIS A 124 1.82 1.11 12.20
N ARG A 125 1.27 1.68 13.27
CA ARG A 125 0.55 0.91 14.32
C ARG A 125 -0.54 0.00 13.76
N LYS A 126 -1.22 0.38 12.68
CA LYS A 126 -2.30 -0.45 12.10
C LYS A 126 -1.81 -1.70 11.38
N ILE A 127 -0.59 -1.69 10.85
CA ILE A 127 -0.02 -2.78 10.06
C ILE A 127 1.05 -3.58 10.81
N ALA A 128 1.48 -3.12 12.00
CA ALA A 128 2.44 -3.85 12.83
C ALA A 128 1.94 -5.28 13.14
N PRO A 129 2.75 -6.34 12.93
CA PRO A 129 2.33 -7.72 13.17
C PRO A 129 2.08 -7.99 14.67
N TYR A 130 2.89 -7.38 15.54
CA TYR A 130 2.77 -7.47 16.99
C TYR A 130 2.51 -6.08 17.57
N LYS A 131 1.58 -5.96 18.53
CA LYS A 131 1.24 -4.68 19.18
C LYS A 131 1.90 -4.50 20.53
N ILE A 132 2.01 -5.60 21.27
CA ILE A 132 2.58 -5.66 22.61
C ILE A 132 3.38 -6.95 22.73
N CYS A 133 4.36 -6.94 23.63
CA CYS A 133 5.13 -8.11 24.03
C CYS A 133 5.28 -8.05 25.55
N PHE A 134 5.17 -9.20 26.20
CA PHE A 134 5.43 -9.35 27.63
C PHE A 134 6.77 -10.05 27.79
N ALA A 135 7.67 -9.46 28.58
CA ALA A 135 8.94 -10.07 28.95
C ALA A 135 8.97 -10.24 30.47
N VAL A 136 9.18 -11.47 30.93
CA VAL A 136 9.36 -11.78 32.36
C VAL A 136 10.84 -11.95 32.61
N SER A 137 11.41 -11.11 33.47
CA SER A 137 12.76 -11.30 33.96
C SER A 137 12.76 -12.40 35.00
N SER A 138 13.60 -13.43 34.82
CA SER A 138 13.84 -14.48 35.81
C SER A 138 14.69 -13.96 36.98
N SER A 139 14.32 -12.81 37.56
CA SER A 139 14.80 -12.43 38.88
C SER A 139 14.01 -13.23 39.91
N SER A 140 14.74 -13.95 40.75
CA SER A 140 14.35 -15.15 41.49
C SER A 140 13.31 -14.98 42.62
N LYS A 141 12.43 -13.97 42.56
CA LYS A 141 11.46 -13.69 43.64
C LYS A 141 9.99 -13.57 43.21
N PHE A 142 9.64 -13.87 41.95
CA PHE A 142 8.30 -13.62 41.41
C PHE A 142 7.64 -14.83 40.69
N ASN A 143 8.08 -16.05 40.99
CA ASN A 143 7.68 -17.23 40.20
C ASN A 143 6.32 -17.86 40.54
N ASP A 144 5.68 -17.53 41.67
CA ASP A 144 4.45 -18.24 42.07
C ASP A 144 3.16 -17.63 41.54
N SER A 145 3.13 -16.34 41.18
CA SER A 145 1.88 -15.66 40.79
C SER A 145 1.64 -15.55 39.28
N LEU A 146 2.66 -15.77 38.44
CA LEU A 146 2.56 -15.58 36.98
C LEU A 146 2.17 -16.84 36.19
N ARG A 147 2.25 -18.02 36.80
CA ARG A 147 1.82 -19.29 36.17
C ARG A 147 0.31 -19.36 35.88
N VAL A 148 -0.48 -18.46 36.46
CA VAL A 148 -1.93 -18.40 36.27
C VAL A 148 -2.34 -17.58 35.03
N LEU A 149 -1.45 -16.74 34.50
CA LEU A 149 -1.81 -15.71 33.51
C LEU A 149 -1.28 -15.95 32.09
N ILE A 150 -0.37 -16.90 31.90
CA ILE A 150 0.18 -17.22 30.57
C ILE A 150 -0.23 -18.67 30.24
N PRO A 151 -1.14 -18.86 29.26
CA PRO A 151 -1.46 -20.19 28.76
C PRO A 151 -0.19 -20.90 28.30
N SER A 152 -0.06 -22.19 28.64
CA SER A 152 1.12 -23.03 28.36
C SER A 152 1.52 -23.12 26.88
N GLU A 153 0.66 -22.63 25.97
CA GLU A 153 0.86 -22.65 24.52
C GLU A 153 1.80 -21.55 23.99
N PHE A 154 2.24 -20.60 24.84
CA PHE A 154 3.09 -19.49 24.42
C PHE A 154 4.52 -19.53 24.98
N VAL A 155 4.91 -20.65 25.60
CA VAL A 155 6.29 -20.89 26.05
C VAL A 155 6.98 -21.80 25.05
N TYR A 156 7.58 -21.23 24.01
CA TYR A 156 8.54 -21.94 23.16
C TYR A 156 9.93 -21.40 23.46
N THR A 157 10.74 -22.23 24.10
CA THR A 157 12.20 -22.11 24.24
C THR A 157 12.91 -22.42 22.94
#